data_AF-A0A316TGL2-F1
#
_entry.id   AF-A0A316TGL2-F1
#
_cell.length_a   1.000
_cell.length_b   1.000
_cell.length_c   1.000
_cell.angle_alpha   90.00
_cell.angle_beta   90.00
_cell.angle_gamma   90.00
#
_symmetry.space_group_name_H-M   'P 1'
#
loop_
_entity.id
_entity.type
_entity.pdbx_description
1 polymer ?
#
loop_
_entity_poly.entity_id
_entity_poly.type
_entity_poly.pdbx_seq_one_letter_code
_entity_poly.pdbx_strand_id
1 'polypeptide(L)'
;MVALILSALVASLGASPASARELPSAAVSERAGHSQHYHELARRVAREIDCVDYFALGALMGYYDGGKCTIRHERVNILTFKNAAQQRRFLRDMDFGPRRYWWASGHGAIILPVGRSEKAAARTAARRLPGALKRG
;
A
#
# COMPACT_ATOMS: atom_id res chain seq x y z
N MET A 1 -65.08 -18.04 46.79
CA MET A 1 -63.93 -17.35 46.18
C MET A 1 -64.13 -17.33 44.67
N VAL A 2 -63.83 -16.19 44.06
CA VAL A 2 -64.23 -15.73 42.72
C VAL A 2 -63.33 -16.31 41.61
N ALA A 3 -63.92 -16.49 40.43
CA ALA A 3 -63.30 -16.99 39.20
C ALA A 3 -62.23 -16.06 38.61
N LEU A 4 -61.24 -16.63 37.91
CA LEU A 4 -60.32 -15.92 37.01
C LEU A 4 -60.02 -16.79 35.79
N ILE A 5 -60.65 -16.44 34.67
CA ILE A 5 -60.15 -16.68 33.32
C ILE A 5 -59.25 -15.48 33.01
N LEU A 6 -58.02 -15.67 32.54
CA LEU A 6 -57.38 -14.65 31.70
C LEU A 6 -56.29 -15.24 30.80
N SER A 7 -56.31 -14.72 29.58
CA SER A 7 -55.53 -15.10 28.42
C SER A 7 -54.11 -14.49 28.43
N ALA A 8 -53.26 -15.17 27.66
CA ALA A 8 -52.34 -14.60 26.67
C ALA A 8 -50.90 -14.18 27.05
N LEU A 9 -50.08 -14.30 25.99
CA LEU A 9 -48.88 -13.58 25.57
C LEU A 9 -47.47 -14.21 25.75
N VAL A 10 -46.86 -14.40 24.57
CA VAL A 10 -45.46 -14.09 24.19
C VAL A 10 -44.35 -15.06 24.60
N ALA A 11 -43.67 -15.64 23.59
CA ALA A 11 -42.32 -15.21 23.20
C ALA A 11 -41.77 -16.05 22.05
N SER A 12 -41.53 -15.40 20.92
CA SER A 12 -40.79 -15.89 19.76
C SER A 12 -39.32 -16.10 20.12
N LEU A 13 -38.80 -17.32 20.01
CA LEU A 13 -37.36 -17.59 20.13
C LEU A 13 -36.94 -18.70 19.15
N GLY A 14 -36.03 -18.37 18.25
CA GLY A 14 -34.99 -19.31 17.81
C GLY A 14 -35.21 -20.02 16.47
N ALA A 15 -34.93 -19.35 15.36
CA ALA A 15 -34.43 -20.04 14.16
C ALA A 15 -33.41 -19.14 13.45
N SER A 16 -32.13 -19.33 13.76
CA SER A 16 -31.01 -18.90 12.91
C SER A 16 -30.28 -20.15 12.45
N PRO A 17 -30.23 -20.46 11.15
CA PRO A 17 -29.41 -21.54 10.65
C PRO A 17 -27.93 -21.12 10.69
N ALA A 18 -27.15 -21.89 11.45
CA ALA A 18 -25.71 -21.83 11.44
C ALA A 18 -25.19 -22.15 10.04
N SER A 19 -24.58 -21.17 9.38
CA SER A 19 -23.78 -21.35 8.18
C SER A 19 -22.30 -21.36 8.60
N ALA A 20 -21.72 -22.55 8.70
CA ALA A 20 -20.28 -22.78 8.79
C ALA A 20 -19.94 -23.75 7.62
N ARG A 21 -19.19 -23.29 6.61
CA ARG A 21 -17.77 -23.63 6.33
C ARG A 21 -17.60 -25.14 6.06
N GLU A 22 -17.14 -25.63 4.89
CA GLU A 22 -15.91 -25.29 4.16
C GLU A 22 -15.95 -25.61 2.65
N LEU A 23 -15.40 -24.66 1.86
CA LEU A 23 -14.58 -24.72 0.64
C LEU A 23 -14.84 -25.78 -0.46
N PRO A 24 -15.28 -25.36 -1.66
CA PRO A 24 -14.94 -26.06 -2.90
C PRO A 24 -13.48 -25.76 -3.31
N SER A 25 -12.70 -26.84 -3.33
CA SER A 25 -11.65 -27.22 -4.29
C SER A 25 -10.95 -26.10 -5.07
N ALA A 26 -9.68 -25.89 -4.70
CA ALA A 26 -8.57 -25.38 -5.50
C ALA A 26 -8.88 -24.94 -6.94
N ALA A 27 -9.35 -23.69 -7.09
CA ALA A 27 -8.98 -22.92 -8.26
C ALA A 27 -7.50 -22.54 -8.09
N VAL A 28 -6.61 -23.38 -8.62
CA VAL A 28 -5.21 -23.01 -8.84
C VAL A 28 -5.25 -21.84 -9.81
N SER A 29 -5.18 -20.63 -9.26
CA SER A 29 -5.07 -19.40 -10.02
C SER A 29 -3.69 -19.41 -10.67
N GLU A 30 -3.63 -19.78 -11.96
CA GLU A 30 -2.48 -19.60 -12.84
C GLU A 30 -2.14 -18.10 -13.01
N ARG A 31 -1.67 -17.47 -11.93
CA ARG A 31 -1.12 -16.10 -11.93
C ARG A 31 0.14 -16.06 -11.07
N ALA A 32 1.12 -16.90 -11.38
CA ALA A 32 2.40 -16.87 -10.70
C ALA A 32 3.55 -17.21 -11.65
N GLY A 33 3.67 -16.46 -12.75
CA GLY A 33 4.85 -16.53 -13.63
C GLY A 33 5.54 -15.18 -13.86
N HIS A 34 4.81 -14.07 -13.70
CA HIS A 34 5.34 -12.75 -14.04
C HIS A 34 5.71 -11.89 -12.81
N SER A 35 5.24 -12.19 -11.60
CA SER A 35 5.30 -11.28 -10.45
C SER A 35 6.62 -11.23 -9.67
N GLN A 36 7.46 -12.27 -9.70
CA GLN A 36 8.66 -12.31 -8.85
C GLN A 36 9.69 -11.25 -9.24
N HIS A 37 9.82 -10.93 -10.54
CA HIS A 37 10.75 -9.90 -11.01
C HIS A 37 10.25 -8.46 -10.73
N TYR A 38 8.94 -8.26 -10.54
CA TYR A 38 8.32 -6.93 -10.45
C TYR A 38 8.23 -6.33 -9.04
N HIS A 39 8.94 -6.86 -8.03
CA HIS A 39 8.86 -6.35 -6.64
C HIS A 39 10.21 -6.18 -5.94
N GLU A 40 11.31 -6.44 -6.64
CA GLU A 40 12.63 -6.46 -6.01
C GLU A 40 13.22 -5.05 -5.84
N LEU A 41 12.91 -4.15 -6.76
CA LEU A 41 13.52 -2.83 -6.79
C LEU A 41 12.95 -1.93 -5.70
N ALA A 42 11.63 -1.82 -5.55
CA ALA A 42 11.04 -1.02 -4.48
C ALA A 42 11.34 -1.60 -3.10
N ARG A 43 11.41 -2.93 -2.98
CA ARG A 43 11.84 -3.60 -1.74
C ARG A 43 13.31 -3.34 -1.41
N ARG A 44 14.20 -3.26 -2.41
CA ARG A 44 15.60 -2.88 -2.20
C ARG A 44 15.70 -1.45 -1.67
N VAL A 45 15.01 -0.52 -2.32
CA VAL A 45 14.92 0.89 -1.87
C VAL A 45 14.36 0.97 -0.45
N ALA A 46 13.35 0.16 -0.10
CA ALA A 46 12.80 0.11 1.25
C ALA A 46 13.85 -0.28 2.30
N ARG A 47 14.71 -1.25 2.00
CA ARG A 47 15.81 -1.64 2.92
C ARG A 47 16.82 -0.51 3.12
N GLU A 48 17.19 0.20 2.04
CA GLU A 48 18.19 1.27 2.09
C GLU A 48 17.72 2.51 2.88
N ILE A 49 16.41 2.73 3.00
CA ILE A 49 15.86 3.87 3.74
C ILE A 49 15.45 3.53 5.18
N ASP A 50 15.81 2.35 5.69
CA ASP A 50 15.38 1.76 6.98
C ASP A 50 13.86 1.66 7.12
N CYS A 51 13.20 1.11 6.12
CA CYS A 51 11.79 0.79 6.21
C CYS A 51 11.54 -0.31 7.26
N VAL A 52 10.70 -0.02 8.26
CA VAL A 52 10.36 -1.00 9.32
C VAL A 52 9.12 -1.82 8.99
N ASP A 53 8.24 -1.29 8.13
CA ASP A 53 7.05 -1.98 7.63
C ASP A 53 6.86 -1.63 6.15
N TYR A 54 7.02 -2.63 5.29
CA TYR A 54 6.94 -2.49 3.84
C TYR A 54 5.80 -3.32 3.27
N PHE A 55 4.92 -2.65 2.54
CA PHE A 55 3.82 -3.27 1.80
C PHE A 55 4.00 -3.04 0.30
N ALA A 56 4.20 -4.11 -0.46
CA ALA A 56 4.33 -4.04 -1.91
C ALA A 56 2.99 -3.64 -2.56
N LEU A 57 3.02 -2.66 -3.45
CA LEU A 57 1.89 -2.26 -4.29
C LEU A 57 2.01 -2.80 -5.71
N GLY A 58 3.23 -3.08 -6.15
CA GLY A 58 3.52 -3.54 -7.50
C GLY A 58 3.58 -2.45 -8.55
N ALA A 59 3.57 -2.88 -9.81
CA ALA A 59 3.59 -1.99 -10.96
C ALA A 59 2.22 -1.35 -11.18
N LEU A 60 2.18 -0.04 -11.46
CA LEU A 60 1.00 0.65 -11.99
C LEU A 60 1.35 1.41 -13.27
N MET A 61 0.34 1.90 -13.98
CA MET A 61 0.55 2.79 -15.12
C MET A 61 1.39 4.00 -14.73
N GLY A 62 2.62 4.05 -15.24
CA GLY A 62 3.55 5.17 -15.07
C GLY A 62 4.81 4.86 -14.27
N TYR A 63 4.85 3.80 -13.46
CA TYR A 63 6.05 3.39 -12.72
C TYR A 63 6.26 1.87 -12.76
N TYR A 64 7.48 1.40 -12.52
CA TYR A 64 7.85 0.00 -12.69
C TYR A 64 7.44 -0.89 -11.53
N ASP A 65 7.66 -0.42 -10.32
CA ASP A 65 7.36 -1.11 -9.07
C ASP A 65 7.23 -0.09 -7.95
N GLY A 66 6.45 -0.41 -6.92
CA GLY A 66 6.21 0.49 -5.81
C GLY A 66 5.71 -0.19 -4.55
N GLY A 67 5.71 0.57 -3.47
CA GLY A 67 5.25 0.09 -2.17
C GLY A 67 5.01 1.21 -1.17
N LYS A 68 4.30 0.88 -0.09
CA LYS A 68 4.17 1.74 1.09
C LYS A 68 5.23 1.35 2.08
N CYS A 69 5.81 2.34 2.74
CA CYS A 69 6.86 2.15 3.70
C CYS A 69 6.61 3.00 4.95
N THR A 70 6.80 2.42 6.12
CA THR A 70 6.82 3.13 7.41
C THR A 70 8.27 3.32 7.86
N ILE A 71 8.65 4.55 8.19
CA ILE A 71 9.98 4.93 8.69
C ILE A 71 9.77 5.79 9.92
N ARG A 72 10.26 5.35 11.10
CA ARG A 72 10.11 6.09 12.37
C ARG A 72 8.68 6.59 12.63
N HIS A 73 7.68 5.72 12.42
CA HIS A 73 6.23 6.00 12.53
C HIS A 73 5.63 6.91 11.45
N GLU A 74 6.41 7.37 10.47
CA GLU A 74 5.91 8.17 9.35
C GLU A 74 5.76 7.32 8.08
N ARG A 75 4.72 7.59 7.28
CA ARG A 75 4.41 6.81 6.08
C ARG A 75 4.85 7.51 4.80
N VAL A 76 5.56 6.79 3.95
CA VAL A 76 5.97 7.23 2.61
C VAL A 76 5.61 6.18 1.57
N ASN A 77 5.41 6.61 0.33
CA ASN A 77 5.33 5.73 -0.83
C ASN A 77 6.68 5.70 -1.54
N ILE A 78 7.09 4.53 -1.98
CA ILE A 78 8.27 4.30 -2.83
C ILE A 78 7.75 3.99 -4.22
N LEU A 79 8.19 4.75 -5.21
CA LEU A 79 7.96 4.46 -6.63
C LEU A 79 9.31 4.28 -7.32
N THR A 80 9.46 3.22 -8.09
CA THR A 80 10.69 2.92 -8.83
C THR A 80 10.39 2.82 -10.33
N PHE A 81 11.41 3.05 -11.15
CA PHE A 81 11.28 3.16 -12.59
C PHE A 81 12.28 2.23 -13.30
N LYS A 82 11.89 1.68 -14.45
CA LYS A 82 12.75 0.84 -15.30
C LYS A 82 14.01 1.58 -15.73
N ASN A 83 13.87 2.88 -15.98
CA ASN A 83 14.92 3.75 -16.48
C ASN A 83 14.56 5.23 -16.27
N ALA A 84 15.54 6.11 -16.50
CA ALA A 84 15.37 7.55 -16.37
C ALA A 84 14.32 8.14 -17.34
N ALA A 85 14.10 7.52 -18.50
CA ALA A 85 13.09 8.00 -19.46
C ALA A 85 11.66 7.79 -18.93
N GLN A 86 11.38 6.62 -18.35
CA GLN A 86 10.09 6.34 -17.71
C GLN A 86 9.86 7.29 -16.53
N GLN A 87 10.88 7.50 -15.69
CA GLN A 87 10.79 8.44 -14.57
C GLN A 87 10.48 9.87 -15.03
N ARG A 88 11.18 10.38 -16.06
CA ARG A 88 10.91 11.71 -16.63
C ARG A 88 9.50 11.81 -17.20
N ARG A 89 9.01 10.76 -17.88
CA ARG A 89 7.64 10.70 -18.39
C ARG A 89 6.63 10.76 -17.26
N PHE A 90 6.82 9.96 -16.21
CA PHE A 90 5.97 9.97 -15.03
C PHE A 90 5.91 11.36 -14.38
N LEU A 91 7.06 12.01 -14.20
CA LEU A 91 7.12 13.34 -13.58
C LEU A 91 6.48 14.46 -14.40
N ARG A 92 6.43 14.31 -15.73
CA ARG A 92 5.73 15.27 -16.60
C ARG A 92 4.23 15.06 -16.55
N ASP A 93 3.80 13.80 -16.50
CA ASP A 93 2.39 13.44 -16.66
C ASP A 93 1.65 13.46 -15.30
N MET A 94 2.36 13.39 -14.17
CA MET A 94 1.77 13.41 -12.82
C MET A 94 1.80 14.79 -12.20
N ASP A 95 0.62 15.23 -11.74
CA ASP A 95 0.50 16.33 -10.78
C ASP A 95 0.48 15.76 -9.35
N PHE A 96 1.49 16.13 -8.56
CA PHE A 96 1.53 15.79 -7.13
C PHE A 96 0.79 16.84 -6.27
N GLY A 97 0.23 17.88 -6.88
CA GLY A 97 -0.43 18.99 -6.21
C GLY A 97 0.51 19.66 -5.19
N PRO A 98 0.03 20.05 -4.00
CA PRO A 98 0.87 20.66 -2.96
C PRO A 98 1.79 19.63 -2.24
N ARG A 99 1.74 18.35 -2.63
CA ARG A 99 2.61 17.30 -2.08
C ARG A 99 3.96 17.40 -2.76
N ARG A 100 4.89 17.96 -2.01
CA ARG A 100 6.31 17.97 -2.38
C ARG A 100 6.82 16.54 -2.34
N TYR A 101 7.53 16.13 -3.38
CA TYR A 101 8.16 14.81 -3.47
C TYR A 101 9.68 14.97 -3.47
N TRP A 102 10.37 13.92 -3.06
CA TRP A 102 11.83 13.84 -3.11
C TRP A 102 12.21 12.63 -3.94
N TRP A 103 13.19 12.79 -4.81
CA TRP A 103 13.68 11.68 -5.63
C TRP A 103 15.17 11.49 -5.43
N ALA A 104 15.64 10.27 -5.66
CA ALA A 104 17.06 9.93 -5.65
C ALA A 104 17.41 9.31 -6.99
N SER A 105 18.32 9.97 -7.71
CA SER A 105 18.66 9.60 -9.08
C SER A 105 19.40 8.27 -9.20
N GLY A 106 20.05 7.79 -8.14
CA GLY A 106 20.87 6.56 -8.18
C GLY A 106 20.08 5.26 -8.31
N HIS A 107 18.84 5.22 -7.82
CA HIS A 107 17.98 4.02 -7.90
C HIS A 107 16.82 4.16 -8.88
N GLY A 108 16.69 5.31 -9.56
CA GLY A 108 15.49 5.63 -10.30
C GLY A 108 14.26 5.51 -9.39
N ALA A 109 14.32 6.13 -8.21
CA ALA A 109 13.26 6.03 -7.20
C ALA A 109 12.77 7.42 -6.77
N ILE A 110 11.46 7.52 -6.53
CA ILE A 110 10.79 8.68 -5.93
C ILE A 110 10.23 8.24 -4.58
N ILE A 111 10.51 9.03 -3.55
CA ILE A 111 9.93 8.92 -2.21
C ILE A 111 8.88 10.02 -2.05
N LEU A 112 7.64 9.59 -1.86
CA LEU A 112 6.47 10.46 -1.78
C LEU A 112 5.90 10.44 -0.37
N PRO A 113 5.74 11.60 0.30
CA PRO A 113 5.04 11.63 1.57
C PRO A 113 3.56 11.28 1.35
N VAL A 114 2.95 10.56 2.30
CA VAL A 114 1.50 10.27 2.25
C VAL A 114 0.70 11.54 2.56
N GLY A 115 1.17 12.41 3.43
CA GLY A 115 0.54 13.67 3.82
C GLY A 115 1.52 14.83 3.95
N ARG A 116 1.10 15.91 4.64
CA ARG A 116 1.96 17.08 4.86
C ARG A 116 2.95 16.87 6.00
N SER A 117 2.58 16.11 7.02
CA SER A 117 3.41 15.77 8.19
C SER A 117 4.64 14.96 7.79
N GLU A 118 4.49 14.01 6.87
CA GLU A 118 5.52 13.03 6.50
C GLU A 118 6.57 13.58 5.51
N LYS A 119 6.52 14.90 5.23
CA LYS A 119 7.49 15.59 4.37
C LYS A 119 8.92 15.46 4.89
N ALA A 120 9.10 15.49 6.21
CA ALA A 120 10.42 15.34 6.84
C ALA A 120 10.96 13.91 6.68
N ALA A 121 10.12 12.88 6.90
CA ALA A 121 10.45 11.48 6.60
C ALA A 121 10.85 11.30 5.15
N ALA A 122 10.02 11.73 4.20
CA ALA A 122 10.28 11.52 2.78
C ALA A 122 11.60 12.17 2.34
N ARG A 123 11.92 13.37 2.85
CA ARG A 123 13.22 14.01 2.61
C ARG A 123 14.38 13.21 3.21
N THR A 124 14.25 12.78 4.46
CA THR A 124 15.30 12.06 5.18
C THR A 124 15.57 10.70 4.56
N ALA A 125 14.52 9.98 4.18
CA ALA A 125 14.59 8.73 3.44
C ALA A 125 15.29 8.92 2.09
N ALA A 126 14.88 9.91 1.30
CA ALA A 126 15.49 10.17 0.01
C ALA A 126 16.97 10.58 0.10
N ARG A 127 17.44 11.16 1.21
CA ARG A 127 18.86 11.48 1.45
C ARG A 127 19.75 10.25 1.67
N ARG A 128 19.16 9.11 2.02
CA ARG A 128 19.90 7.85 2.24
C ARG A 128 20.19 7.12 0.94
N LEU A 129 19.41 7.43 -0.10
CA LEU A 129 19.59 6.85 -1.41
C LEU A 129 20.73 7.58 -2.14
N PRO A 130 21.58 6.85 -2.90
CA PRO A 130 22.63 7.47 -3.68
C PRO A 130 22.10 8.40 -4.78
N GLY A 131 22.89 9.41 -5.10
CA GLY A 131 22.62 10.39 -6.14
C GLY A 131 22.15 11.75 -5.61
N ALA A 132 21.77 12.63 -6.54
CA ALA A 132 21.37 13.98 -6.19
C ALA A 132 19.91 14.00 -5.70
N LEU A 133 19.69 14.52 -4.50
CA LEU A 133 18.36 14.83 -4.00
C LEU A 133 17.82 16.02 -4.80
N LYS A 134 16.74 15.82 -5.56
CA LYS A 134 15.94 16.95 -6.07
C LYS A 134 14.54 16.89 -5.49
N ARG A 135 13.95 18.09 -5.41
CA ARG A 135 12.61 18.35 -4.90
C ARG A 135 11.77 18.84 -6.06
N GLY A 136 10.56 18.31 -6.19
CA GLY A 136 9.50 18.89 -7.00
C GLY A 136 8.28 19.28 -6.19
#